data_AF-A0A1F4SQ47-F1
#
_entry.id   AF-A0A1F4SQ47-F1
#
_cell.length_a   1.000
_cell.length_b   1.000
_cell.length_c   1.000
_cell.angle_alpha   90.00
_cell.angle_beta   90.00
_cell.angle_gamma   90.00
#
_symmetry.space_group_name_H-M   'P 1'
#
loop_
_entity.id
_entity.type
_entity.pdbx_description
1 polymer ?
#
loop_
_entity_poly.entity_id
_entity_poly.type
_entity_poly.pdbx_seq_one_letter_code
_entity_poly.pdbx_strand_id
1 'polypeptide(L)' 'MQLNESEIYTSEEAQKLLKISDSTFRRLIKRGVLRAAKIGGQYRVLGRHILLLLSPDLPQKVRKAYEKVVEKL' A
#
# COMPACT_ATOMS: atom_id res chain seq x y z
N MET A 1 11.28 11.37 -6.69
CA MET A 1 11.44 9.98 -6.21
C MET A 1 10.94 9.06 -7.31
N GLN A 2 11.78 8.16 -7.82
CA GLN A 2 11.35 7.13 -8.77
C GLN A 2 10.97 5.88 -7.98
N LEU A 3 9.86 5.24 -8.33
CA LEU A 3 9.36 4.02 -7.68
C LEU A 3 9.88 2.80 -8.43
N ASN A 4 10.63 1.94 -7.74
CA ASN A 4 11.20 0.70 -8.28
C ASN A 4 10.43 -0.49 -7.73
N GLU A 5 10.08 -1.42 -8.61
CA GLU A 5 9.32 -2.62 -8.28
C GLU A 5 10.01 -3.53 -7.23
N SER A 6 11.32 -3.67 -7.32
CA SER A 6 12.12 -4.63 -6.52
C SER A 6 12.67 -4.03 -5.22
N GLU A 7 12.41 -2.75 -4.97
CA GLU A 7 12.92 -2.03 -3.82
C GLU A 7 11.99 -2.14 -2.61
N ILE A 8 12.56 -2.10 -1.41
CA ILE A 8 11.83 -2.16 -0.14
C ILE A 8 11.65 -0.76 0.42
N TYR A 9 10.39 -0.36 0.57
CA TYR A 9 9.99 0.92 1.13
C TYR A 9 9.58 0.79 2.60
N THR A 10 9.92 1.80 3.39
CA THR A 10 9.42 2.01 4.75
C THR A 10 7.93 2.38 4.75
N SER A 11 7.31 2.32 5.93
CA SER A 11 5.93 2.80 6.09
C SER A 11 5.75 4.26 5.70
N GLU A 12 6.72 5.12 5.98
CA GLU A 12 6.65 6.55 5.67
C GLU A 12 6.77 6.82 4.17
N GLU A 13 7.70 6.14 3.50
CA GLU A 13 7.86 6.23 2.04
C GLU A 13 6.61 5.73 1.33
N ALA A 14 6.08 4.57 1.74
CA ALA A 14 4.87 4.02 1.16
C ALA A 14 3.65 4.95 1.38
N GLN A 15 3.53 5.57 2.55
CA GLN A 15 2.49 6.58 2.83
C GLN A 15 2.62 7.80 1.92
N LYS A 16 3.83 8.32 1.72
CA LYS A 16 4.10 9.44 0.82
C LYS A 16 3.79 9.11 -0.63
N LEU A 17 4.20 7.93 -1.11
CA LEU A 17 3.95 7.46 -2.48
C LEU A 17 2.45 7.27 -2.76
N LEU A 18 1.73 6.67 -1.81
CA LEU A 18 0.29 6.42 -1.92
C LEU A 18 -0.57 7.63 -1.53
N LYS A 19 0.02 8.69 -0.98
CA LYS A 19 -0.66 9.89 -0.45
C LYS A 19 -1.75 9.55 0.57
N ILE A 20 -1.43 8.68 1.53
CA ILE A 20 -2.37 8.23 2.57
C ILE A 20 -1.80 8.45 3.98
N SER A 21 -2.69 8.54 4.97
CA SER A 21 -2.32 8.59 6.38
C SER A 21 -1.78 7.25 6.90
N ASP A 22 -1.02 7.29 8.00
CA ASP A 22 -0.55 6.08 8.72
C ASP A 22 -1.71 5.16 9.13
N SER A 23 -2.83 5.73 9.58
CA SER A 23 -4.02 4.95 9.96
C SER A 23 -4.62 4.21 8.76
N THR A 24 -4.64 4.85 7.58
CA THR A 24 -5.09 4.23 6.34
C THR A 24 -4.11 3.17 5.87
N PHE A 25 -2.81 3.45 5.92
CA PHE A 25 -1.76 2.48 5.59
C PHE A 25 -1.88 1.20 6.44
N ARG A 26 -2.02 1.33 7.77
CA ARG A 26 -2.25 0.18 8.67
C ARG A 26 -3.55 -0.54 8.37
N ARG A 27 -4.62 0.18 8.03
CA ARG A 27 -5.92 -0.41 7.68
C ARG A 27 -5.83 -1.23 6.38
N LEU A 28 -5.12 -0.74 5.38
CA LEU A 28 -4.89 -1.46 4.12
C LEU A 28 -4.13 -2.77 4.35
N ILE A 29 -3.11 -2.75 5.22
CA ILE A 29 -2.39 -3.97 5.63
C ILE A 29 -3.32 -4.93 6.35
N LYS A 30 -4.07 -4.46 7.35
CA LYS A 30 -5.02 -5.30 8.12
C LYS A 30 -6.11 -5.94 7.24
N ARG A 31 -6.54 -5.24 6.18
CA ARG A 31 -7.54 -5.73 5.21
C ARG A 31 -6.94 -6.60 4.10
N GLY A 32 -5.62 -6.81 4.09
CA GLY A 32 -4.92 -7.58 3.06
C GLY A 32 -4.84 -6.88 1.69
N VAL A 33 -5.18 -5.58 1.63
CA VAL A 33 -5.12 -4.78 0.39
C VAL A 33 -3.68 -4.41 0.06
N LEU A 34 -2.87 -4.11 1.07
CA LEU A 34 -1.44 -3.86 0.93
C LEU A 34 -0.65 -4.95 1.64
N ARG A 35 0.23 -5.63 0.91
CA ARG A 35 1.14 -6.62 1.51
C ARG A 35 2.37 -5.92 2.08
N ALA A 36 2.64 -6.19 3.35
CA ALA A 36 3.80 -5.66 4.07
C ALA A 36 4.35 -6.73 5.02
N ALA A 37 5.65 -6.71 5.27
CA ALA A 37 6.29 -7.48 6.32
C ALA A 37 6.59 -6.58 7.52
N LYS A 38 6.52 -7.12 8.74
CA LYS A 38 6.95 -6.40 9.95
C LYS A 38 8.35 -6.85 10.35
N ILE A 39 9.32 -5.93 10.31
CA ILE A 39 10.73 -6.19 10.59
C ILE A 39 11.20 -5.15 11.60
N GLY A 40 11.72 -5.60 12.75
CA GLY A 40 12.20 -4.69 13.80
C GLY A 40 11.14 -3.71 14.32
N GLY A 41 9.86 -4.13 14.35
CA GLY A 41 8.75 -3.29 14.79
C GLY A 41 8.16 -2.37 13.72
N GLN A 42 8.83 -2.19 12.58
CA GLN A 42 8.39 -1.34 11.48
C GLN A 42 7.84 -2.16 10.31
N TYR A 43 6.97 -1.55 9.50
CA TYR A 43 6.48 -2.17 8.27
C TYR A 43 7.41 -1.89 7.10
N ARG A 44 7.58 -2.90 6.25
CA ARG A 44 8.34 -2.87 5.01
C ARG A 44 7.47 -3.36 3.86
N VAL A 45 7.43 -2.60 2.77
CA VAL A 45 6.57 -2.84 1.61
C VAL A 45 7.43 -2.96 0.37
N LEU A 46 7.24 -4.03 -0.40
CA LEU A 46 7.92 -4.19 -1.68
C LEU A 46 7.27 -3.30 -2.74
N GLY A 47 8.08 -2.60 -3.54
CA GLY A 47 7.61 -1.63 -4.55
C GLY A 47 6.54 -2.16 -5.48
N ARG A 48 6.62 -3.43 -5.90
CA ARG A 48 5.57 -4.08 -6.71
C ARG A 48 4.18 -4.01 -6.10
N HIS A 49 4.07 -4.07 -4.78
CA HIS A 49 2.79 -3.99 -4.09
C HIS A 49 2.25 -2.56 -4.04
N ILE A 50 3.14 -1.56 -4.05
CA ILE A 50 2.77 -0.15 -4.19
C ILE A 50 2.30 0.12 -5.62
N LEU A 51 3.07 -0.34 -6.62
CA LEU A 51 2.74 -0.21 -8.04
C LEU A 51 1.39 -0.84 -8.35
N LEU A 52 1.13 -2.05 -7.85
CA LEU A 52 -0.18 -2.70 -8.02
C LEU A 52 -1.32 -1.81 -7.54
N LEU A 53 -1.19 -1.09 -6.42
CA LEU A 53 -2.25 -0.19 -5.93
C LEU A 53 -2.40 1.10 -6.75
N LEU A 54 -1.36 1.50 -7.48
CA LEU A 54 -1.39 2.67 -8.38
C LEU A 54 -1.78 2.29 -9.81
N SER A 55 -1.72 1.01 -10.18
CA SER A 55 -2.04 0.54 -11.53
C SER A 55 -3.54 0.62 -11.82
N PRO A 56 -3.94 1.10 -13.01
CA PRO A 56 -5.33 1.13 -13.45
C PRO A 56 -5.91 -0.27 -13.69
N ASP A 57 -5.06 -1.26 -14.00
CA ASP A 57 -5.44 -2.67 -14.24
C ASP A 57 -5.47 -3.53 -12.96
N LEU A 58 -5.87 -2.94 -11.84
CA LEU A 58 -6.06 -3.67 -10.59
C LEU A 58 -7.08 -4.82 -10.76
N PRO A 59 -6.76 -6.05 -10.31
CA PRO A 59 -7.75 -7.13 -10.24
C PRO A 59 -8.98 -6.66 -9.47
N GLN A 60 -10.19 -6.89 -10.00
CA GLN A 60 -11.45 -6.35 -9.46
C GLN A 60 -11.63 -6.51 -7.95
N LYS A 61 -11.14 -7.61 -7.37
CA LYS A 61 -11.20 -7.86 -5.91
C LYS A 61 -10.38 -6.83 -5.11
N VAL A 62 -9.18 -6.49 -5.58
CA VAL A 62 -8.29 -5.52 -4.92
C VAL A 62 -8.84 -4.11 -5.12
N ARG A 63 -9.32 -3.79 -6.33
CA ARG A 63 -9.98 -2.52 -6.64
C ARG A 63 -11.18 -2.27 -5.73
N LYS A 64 -12.12 -3.22 -5.60
CA LYS A 64 -13.29 -3.09 -4.70
C LYS A 64 -12.90 -2.90 -3.23
N ALA A 65 -11.81 -3.54 -2.79
CA ALA A 65 -11.33 -3.38 -1.43
C ALA A 65 -10.67 -2.00 -1.20
N TYR A 66 -9.95 -1.49 -2.20
CA TYR A 66 -9.36 -0.15 -2.21
C TYR A 66 -10.45 0.94 -2.26
N GLU A 67 -11.39 0.87 -3.21
CA GLU A 67 -12.52 1.82 -3.34
C GLU A 67 -13.32 1.92 -2.04
N LYS A 68 -13.68 0.79 -1.41
CA LYS A 68 -14.36 0.79 -0.09
C LYS A 68 -13.55 1.40 1.06
N VAL A 69 -12.23 1.45 0.92
CA VAL A 69 -11.35 2.10 1.91
C VAL A 69 -11.29 3.60 1.68
N VAL A 70 -11.29 4.02 0.40
CA VAL A 70 -11.23 5.42 -0.02
C VAL A 70 -12.58 6.11 0.16
N GLU A 71 -13.68 5.47 -0.22
CA GLU A 71 -15.05 6.01 -0.16
C GLU A 71 -15.60 6.12 1.28
N LYS A 72 -14.93 5.49 2.25
CA LYS A 72 -15.22 5.60 3.69
C LYS A 72 -14.35 6.64 4.40
N LEU A 73 -13.50 7.36 3.68
CA LEU A 73 -12.80 8.56 4.19
C LEU A 73 -13.72 9.77 4.03
#